data_AF-A0A376GXX8-F1
#
_entry.id   AF-A0A376GXX8-F1
#
_cell.length_a   1.000
_cell.length_b   1.000
_cell.length_c   1.000
_cell.angle_alpha   90.00
_cell.angle_beta   90.00
_cell.angle_gamma   90.00
#
_symmetry.space_group_name_H-M   'P 1'
#
loop_
_entity.id
_entity.type
_entity.pdbx_description
1 polymer ?
#
loop_
_entity_poly.entity_id
_entity_poly.type
_entity_poly.pdbx_seq_one_letter_code
_entity_poly.pdbx_strand_id
1 'polypeptide(L)'
;MKKLFFLSGVFLISCLFLLLVLVGLSGDYSTKQTASTSGVAYTGKYIESLPLFKEIKGRGPITDEHAQAAVGAAVKYHLLPSVILSQLGWESSYGQSHSGKNDTNFFGITWFSGCPYPQGSARGVGGSEGGFYMKFPNLKACYDYYGFMVASQSNFNPCVGNKDPGSCLLILGRGGYAAVGISEGSAYYQGAMGIIKSYNLTEYDAFAIQHWQSLPTKSTPISGKSKGNAKILDRMIGQSVYNGECYGGTAWYVSQLGGPQLMGSGHSFAMLIGEDYDWAAYGWQVIMNPKPSDLQPGDVINWQAGGALSPGIYGHTGIITDVSNGGQSFSSVEQNAEQGRIMARYQRTYNQTQIRSLVRKVK
;
A
#
# COMPACT_ATOMS: atom_id res chain seq x y z
N MET A 1 -59.49 13.65 16.72
CA MET A 1 -58.54 13.33 17.80
C MET A 1 -57.52 12.32 17.27
N LYS A 2 -56.22 12.72 17.28
CA LYS A 2 -54.97 11.92 17.45
C LYS A 2 -54.84 10.57 16.71
N LYS A 3 -53.96 10.48 15.68
CA LYS A 3 -52.57 9.93 15.70
C LYS A 3 -52.54 8.38 15.54
N LEU A 4 -51.62 7.68 14.87
CA LEU A 4 -50.37 7.96 14.15
C LEU A 4 -49.99 6.66 13.38
N PHE A 5 -49.22 6.81 12.30
CA PHE A 5 -48.54 5.73 11.57
C PHE A 5 -47.58 4.90 12.46
N PHE A 6 -47.45 3.60 12.19
CA PHE A 6 -46.34 2.75 12.67
C PHE A 6 -45.47 2.35 11.47
N LEU A 7 -44.21 2.78 11.48
CA LEU A 7 -43.18 2.34 10.55
C LEU A 7 -41.82 2.24 11.28
N SER A 8 -41.09 1.19 10.95
CA SER A 8 -39.64 0.98 11.11
C SER A 8 -39.06 0.68 12.51
N GLY A 9 -38.21 -0.36 12.54
CA GLY A 9 -37.34 -0.71 13.65
C GLY A 9 -36.16 -1.53 13.13
N VAL A 10 -35.22 -0.87 12.44
CA VAL A 10 -33.87 -1.39 12.19
C VAL A 10 -32.99 -0.82 13.30
N PHE A 11 -32.45 -1.70 14.14
CA PHE A 11 -31.56 -1.35 15.25
C PHE A 11 -30.20 -0.84 14.72
N LEU A 12 -29.92 0.44 14.96
CA LEU A 12 -28.59 1.03 14.92
C LEU A 12 -27.94 0.82 16.29
N ILE A 13 -27.03 -0.15 16.42
CA ILE A 13 -26.18 -0.28 17.60
C ILE A 13 -24.91 0.53 17.34
N SER A 14 -24.86 1.71 17.94
CA SER A 14 -23.67 2.57 18.05
C SER A 14 -22.80 2.03 19.19
N CYS A 15 -21.61 1.51 18.89
CA CYS A 15 -20.60 1.19 19.90
C CYS A 15 -19.51 2.26 19.89
N LEU A 16 -19.52 3.08 20.92
CA LEU A 16 -18.50 4.07 21.28
C LEU A 16 -17.26 3.32 21.82
N PHE A 17 -16.08 3.51 21.24
CA PHE A 17 -14.82 3.03 21.85
C PHE A 17 -13.75 4.12 21.83
N LEU A 18 -13.37 4.57 23.03
CA LEU A 18 -12.29 5.51 23.27
C LEU A 18 -10.97 4.74 23.32
N LEU A 19 -10.02 5.05 22.43
CA LEU A 19 -8.68 4.45 22.43
C LEU A 19 -7.68 5.44 23.06
N LEU A 20 -7.26 5.16 24.30
CA LEU A 20 -6.19 5.91 24.97
C LEU A 20 -4.86 5.17 24.75
N VAL A 21 -4.00 5.72 23.89
CA VAL A 21 -2.64 5.22 23.68
C VAL A 21 -1.75 5.72 24.81
N LEU A 22 -1.41 4.83 25.75
CA LEU A 22 -0.37 5.09 26.74
C LEU A 22 1.00 4.69 26.16
N VAL A 23 1.90 5.66 26.11
CA VAL A 23 3.33 5.49 25.82
C VAL A 23 3.96 4.72 26.98
N GLY A 24 4.53 3.54 26.68
CA GLY A 24 5.15 2.67 27.68
C GLY A 24 6.47 3.23 28.22
N LEU A 25 6.55 3.34 29.55
CA LEU A 25 7.81 3.33 30.30
C LEU A 25 8.15 1.89 30.66
N SER A 26 9.42 1.53 30.46
CA SER A 26 9.99 0.20 30.67
C SER A 26 9.93 -0.23 32.15
N GLY A 27 9.38 -1.42 32.39
CA GLY A 27 9.41 -2.12 33.68
C GLY A 27 9.59 -3.61 33.44
N ASP A 28 10.72 -4.13 33.89
CA ASP A 28 11.21 -5.49 33.74
C ASP A 28 10.36 -6.47 34.58
N TYR A 29 9.83 -7.53 33.98
CA TYR A 29 9.27 -8.68 34.72
C TYR A 29 9.56 -9.99 33.99
N SER A 30 10.25 -10.88 34.71
CA SER A 30 10.81 -12.13 34.22
C SER A 30 9.80 -13.28 34.20
N THR A 31 9.80 -13.99 33.07
CA THR A 31 9.38 -15.36 32.68
C THR A 31 8.44 -16.22 33.55
N LYS A 32 7.44 -16.80 32.85
CA LYS A 32 7.26 -18.27 32.77
C LYS A 32 7.10 -18.70 31.31
N GLN A 33 7.93 -19.66 30.89
CA GLN A 33 7.95 -20.29 29.57
C GLN A 33 6.70 -21.16 29.35
N THR A 34 6.08 -21.00 28.18
CA THR A 34 5.28 -22.04 27.54
C THR A 34 5.57 -22.04 26.03
N ALA A 35 6.03 -23.21 25.58
CA ALA A 35 6.21 -23.73 24.22
C ALA A 35 6.23 -22.76 23.02
N SER A 36 7.40 -22.71 22.39
CA SER A 36 7.74 -22.04 21.15
C SER A 36 6.99 -22.59 19.92
N THR A 37 6.14 -21.77 19.31
CA THR A 37 5.94 -21.77 17.85
C THR A 37 6.89 -20.73 17.26
N SER A 38 7.93 -21.21 16.59
CA SER A 38 8.91 -20.38 15.88
C SER A 38 8.24 -19.57 14.77
N GLY A 39 7.85 -18.34 15.10
CA GLY A 39 7.28 -17.37 14.16
C GLY A 39 8.34 -16.90 13.16
N VAL A 40 7.96 -16.83 11.88
CA VAL A 40 8.78 -16.25 10.83
C VAL A 40 8.64 -14.74 10.95
N ALA A 41 9.65 -14.05 11.47
CA ALA A 41 9.60 -12.59 11.61
C ALA A 41 9.71 -11.91 10.24
N TYR A 42 8.73 -11.10 9.84
CA TYR A 42 8.85 -10.19 8.70
C TYR A 42 9.63 -8.92 9.12
N THR A 43 10.80 -8.69 8.52
CA THR A 43 11.66 -7.52 8.78
C THR A 43 11.85 -6.64 7.54
N GLY A 44 11.01 -6.81 6.51
CA GLY A 44 11.11 -6.11 5.24
C GLY A 44 10.73 -4.63 5.33
N LYS A 45 11.27 -3.80 4.42
CA LYS A 45 10.82 -2.41 4.25
C LYS A 45 9.45 -2.37 3.59
N TYR A 46 8.66 -1.32 3.84
CA TYR A 46 7.41 -1.12 3.11
C TYR A 46 7.72 -0.88 1.63
N ILE A 47 7.10 -1.71 0.81
CA ILE A 47 7.12 -1.65 -0.64
C ILE A 47 5.66 -1.79 -1.02
N GLU A 48 5.10 -0.81 -1.70
CA GLU A 48 3.71 -0.88 -2.11
C GLU A 48 3.64 -1.60 -3.48
N SER A 49 3.30 -2.88 -3.44
CA SER A 49 3.06 -3.77 -4.58
C SER A 49 2.20 -4.94 -4.10
N LEU A 50 0.91 -4.92 -4.42
CA LEU A 50 -0.02 -5.96 -3.95
C LEU A 50 -0.30 -6.97 -5.08
N PRO A 51 0.13 -8.25 -4.94
CA PRO A 51 -0.24 -9.28 -5.89
C PRO A 51 -1.76 -9.48 -5.86
N LEU A 52 -2.37 -9.70 -7.02
CA LEU A 52 -3.80 -10.01 -7.12
C LEU A 52 -4.01 -11.37 -7.78
N PHE A 53 -4.89 -12.16 -7.20
CA PHE A 53 -5.26 -13.50 -7.66
C PHE A 53 -6.69 -13.46 -8.20
N LYS A 54 -6.86 -13.20 -9.51
CA LYS A 54 -8.18 -12.93 -10.15
C LYS A 54 -9.18 -14.09 -10.02
N GLU A 55 -8.68 -15.30 -9.76
CA GLU A 55 -9.45 -16.50 -9.46
C GLU A 55 -10.18 -16.43 -8.12
N ILE A 56 -9.74 -15.57 -7.20
CA ILE A 56 -10.40 -15.36 -5.92
C ILE A 56 -11.67 -14.53 -6.15
N LYS A 57 -12.80 -15.11 -5.71
CA LYS A 57 -14.13 -14.51 -5.77
C LYS A 57 -14.63 -14.14 -4.39
N GLY A 58 -15.29 -12.99 -4.27
CA GLY A 58 -15.89 -12.50 -3.03
C GLY A 58 -17.05 -13.37 -2.54
N ARG A 59 -17.44 -13.18 -1.27
CA ARG A 59 -18.50 -13.94 -0.60
C ARG A 59 -19.34 -13.01 0.26
N GLY A 60 -20.66 -13.19 0.21
CA GLY A 60 -21.60 -12.33 0.93
C GLY A 60 -21.42 -10.85 0.52
N PRO A 61 -21.22 -9.92 1.46
CA PRO A 61 -21.00 -8.50 1.17
C PRO A 61 -19.55 -8.17 0.77
N ILE A 62 -18.64 -9.15 0.78
CA ILE A 62 -17.24 -8.94 0.37
C ILE A 62 -17.17 -9.05 -1.16
N THR A 63 -16.73 -7.98 -1.82
CA THR A 63 -16.55 -7.98 -3.29
C THR A 63 -15.31 -8.76 -3.72
N ASP A 64 -15.24 -9.06 -5.03
CA ASP A 64 -14.06 -9.67 -5.64
C ASP A 64 -12.79 -8.87 -5.34
N GLU A 65 -12.83 -7.54 -5.47
CA GLU A 65 -11.66 -6.68 -5.26
C GLU A 65 -11.14 -6.76 -3.82
N HIS A 66 -12.04 -6.75 -2.83
CA HIS A 66 -11.66 -6.88 -1.42
C HIS A 66 -11.09 -8.27 -1.11
N ALA A 67 -11.70 -9.34 -1.64
CA ALA A 67 -11.20 -10.70 -1.44
C ALA A 67 -9.82 -10.90 -2.09
N GLN A 68 -9.65 -10.42 -3.32
CA GLN A 68 -8.38 -10.51 -4.05
C GLN A 68 -7.26 -9.72 -3.36
N ALA A 69 -7.55 -8.52 -2.86
CA ALA A 69 -6.58 -7.72 -2.12
C ALA A 69 -6.23 -8.30 -0.75
N ALA A 70 -7.21 -8.86 -0.03
CA ALA A 70 -6.97 -9.56 1.24
C ALA A 70 -6.06 -10.77 1.03
N VAL A 71 -6.34 -11.60 0.03
CA VAL A 71 -5.48 -12.73 -0.34
C VAL A 71 -4.11 -12.24 -0.78
N GLY A 72 -4.04 -11.18 -1.59
CA GLY A 72 -2.78 -10.55 -1.98
C GLY A 72 -1.90 -10.14 -0.80
N ALA A 73 -2.48 -9.43 0.17
CA ALA A 73 -1.78 -8.97 1.37
C ALA A 73 -1.33 -10.16 2.23
N ALA A 74 -2.21 -11.13 2.44
CA ALA A 74 -1.90 -12.34 3.20
C ALA A 74 -0.78 -13.16 2.56
N VAL A 75 -0.78 -13.29 1.24
CA VAL A 75 0.27 -14.00 0.51
C VAL A 75 1.60 -13.26 0.63
N LYS A 76 1.58 -11.93 0.52
CA LYS A 76 2.76 -11.07 0.65
C LYS A 76 3.40 -11.06 2.03
N TYR A 77 2.58 -11.01 3.06
CA TYR A 77 3.01 -10.76 4.44
C TYR A 77 2.86 -11.98 5.36
N HIS A 78 2.55 -13.14 4.79
CA HIS A 78 2.29 -14.39 5.50
C HIS A 78 1.21 -14.26 6.58
N LEU A 79 0.09 -13.62 6.23
CA LEU A 79 -1.08 -13.42 7.11
C LEU A 79 -2.25 -14.31 6.64
N LEU A 80 -3.40 -14.17 7.32
CA LEU A 80 -4.62 -14.91 7.04
C LEU A 80 -5.71 -14.00 6.44
N PRO A 81 -6.17 -14.22 5.19
CA PRO A 81 -7.25 -13.44 4.60
C PRO A 81 -8.52 -13.41 5.43
N SER A 82 -8.84 -14.49 6.16
CA SER A 82 -10.02 -14.55 7.02
C SER A 82 -10.01 -13.48 8.10
N VAL A 83 -8.85 -13.25 8.74
CA VAL A 83 -8.66 -12.19 9.74
C VAL A 83 -8.82 -10.83 9.08
N ILE A 84 -8.14 -10.58 7.96
CA ILE A 84 -8.20 -9.32 7.22
C ILE A 84 -9.64 -8.97 6.83
N LEU A 85 -10.36 -9.93 6.24
CA LEU A 85 -11.73 -9.74 5.76
C LEU A 85 -12.75 -9.65 6.90
N SER A 86 -12.50 -10.30 8.03
CA SER A 86 -13.32 -10.12 9.22
C SER A 86 -13.22 -8.71 9.79
N GLN A 87 -12.02 -8.11 9.77
CA GLN A 87 -11.81 -6.73 10.16
C GLN A 87 -12.37 -5.74 9.14
N LEU A 88 -12.33 -6.04 7.83
CA LEU A 88 -13.08 -5.26 6.83
C LEU A 88 -14.57 -5.18 7.20
N GLY A 89 -15.18 -6.32 7.54
CA GLY A 89 -16.59 -6.38 7.93
C GLY A 89 -16.87 -5.63 9.23
N TRP A 90 -16.01 -5.79 10.24
CA TRP A 90 -16.17 -5.18 11.56
C TRP A 90 -15.87 -3.67 11.58
N GLU A 91 -14.70 -3.25 11.08
CA GLU A 91 -14.19 -1.88 11.22
C GLU A 91 -14.87 -0.88 10.29
N SER A 92 -15.25 -1.33 9.09
CA SER A 92 -15.80 -0.43 8.07
C SER A 92 -17.15 -0.83 7.54
N SER A 93 -17.81 -1.85 8.11
CA SER A 93 -19.06 -2.37 7.56
C SER A 93 -18.93 -2.69 6.07
N TYR A 94 -17.89 -3.44 5.71
CA TYR A 94 -17.57 -3.79 4.32
C TYR A 94 -17.31 -2.55 3.45
N GLY A 95 -16.52 -1.61 3.99
CA GLY A 95 -16.15 -0.36 3.33
C GLY A 95 -17.21 0.74 3.32
N GLN A 96 -18.34 0.54 3.99
CA GLN A 96 -19.45 1.50 4.01
C GLN A 96 -19.30 2.64 5.04
N SER A 97 -18.34 2.54 5.96
CA SER A 97 -18.04 3.59 6.95
C SER A 97 -17.58 4.89 6.28
N HIS A 98 -17.65 5.99 7.02
CA HIS A 98 -17.23 7.30 6.52
C HIS A 98 -15.77 7.30 6.03
N SER A 99 -14.86 6.74 6.83
CA SER A 99 -13.44 6.59 6.46
C SER A 99 -13.24 5.58 5.31
N GLY A 100 -14.01 4.50 5.26
CA GLY A 100 -14.00 3.55 4.15
C GLY A 100 -14.34 4.21 2.81
N LYS A 101 -15.37 5.06 2.79
CA LYS A 101 -15.83 5.77 1.58
C LYS A 101 -14.95 6.94 1.18
N ASN A 102 -14.56 7.78 2.13
CA ASN A 102 -13.90 9.07 1.83
C ASN A 102 -12.37 8.98 1.78
N ASP A 103 -11.81 8.03 2.52
CA ASP A 103 -10.36 7.90 2.70
C ASP A 103 -9.82 6.57 2.19
N THR A 104 -10.67 5.68 1.69
CA THR A 104 -10.30 4.32 1.30
C THR A 104 -9.62 3.58 2.46
N ASN A 105 -10.03 3.88 3.70
CA ASN A 105 -9.44 3.31 4.91
C ASN A 105 -10.43 2.34 5.56
N PHE A 106 -10.31 1.07 5.18
CA PHE A 106 -11.24 0.01 5.55
C PHE A 106 -10.99 -0.59 6.94
N PHE A 107 -9.88 -0.22 7.54
CA PHE A 107 -9.28 -0.89 8.70
C PHE A 107 -9.13 0.04 9.91
N GLY A 108 -9.57 1.30 9.79
CA GLY A 108 -9.47 2.28 10.89
C GLY A 108 -8.03 2.73 11.19
N ILE A 109 -7.13 2.66 10.21
CA ILE A 109 -5.70 2.94 10.43
C ILE A 109 -5.51 4.43 10.73
N THR A 110 -4.88 4.72 11.87
CA THR A 110 -4.66 6.10 12.35
C THR A 110 -3.49 6.75 11.63
N TRP A 111 -3.65 8.03 11.30
CA TRP A 111 -2.59 8.88 10.76
C TRP A 111 -1.66 9.37 11.88
N PHE A 112 -0.37 9.42 11.60
CA PHE A 112 0.64 9.98 12.48
C PHE A 112 1.74 10.67 11.66
N SER A 113 2.49 11.57 12.30
CA SER A 113 3.60 12.27 11.64
C SER A 113 4.64 11.27 11.14
N GLY A 114 4.98 11.32 9.84
CA GLY A 114 5.95 10.43 9.20
C GLY A 114 5.38 9.15 8.60
N CYS A 115 4.06 8.92 8.68
CA CYS A 115 3.43 7.83 7.92
C CYS A 115 3.42 8.13 6.41
N PRO A 116 3.39 7.12 5.53
CA PRO A 116 3.60 7.30 4.08
C PRO A 116 2.39 7.90 3.34
N TYR A 117 1.25 8.10 4.01
CA TYR A 117 0.01 8.55 3.41
C TYR A 117 -0.52 9.80 4.12
N PRO A 118 -1.26 10.67 3.41
CA PRO A 118 -1.76 11.91 3.97
C PRO A 118 -2.81 11.68 5.06
N GLN A 119 -3.06 12.76 5.80
CA GLN A 119 -4.14 12.85 6.77
C GLN A 119 -5.50 12.79 6.06
N GLY A 120 -6.41 11.97 6.58
CA GLY A 120 -7.80 11.81 6.12
C GLY A 120 -8.81 12.42 7.08
N SER A 121 -9.99 11.80 7.18
CA SER A 121 -11.09 12.23 8.03
C SER A 121 -10.75 12.12 9.53
N ALA A 122 -11.42 12.93 10.35
CA ALA A 122 -11.28 12.86 11.81
C ALA A 122 -11.76 11.50 12.36
N ARG A 123 -11.13 11.02 13.44
CA ARG A 123 -11.49 9.74 14.07
C ARG A 123 -12.71 9.84 14.97
N GLY A 124 -13.53 8.79 14.97
CA GLY A 124 -14.82 8.75 15.68
C GLY A 124 -15.89 9.65 15.07
N VAL A 125 -17.14 9.44 15.47
CA VAL A 125 -18.26 10.30 15.04
C VAL A 125 -18.01 11.72 15.51
N GLY A 126 -17.90 12.66 14.57
CA GLY A 126 -17.63 14.07 14.86
C GLY A 126 -16.24 14.36 15.43
N GLY A 127 -15.25 13.47 15.27
CA GLY A 127 -13.89 13.67 15.81
C GLY A 127 -13.71 13.26 17.27
N SER A 128 -14.68 12.53 17.83
CA SER A 128 -14.73 12.17 19.26
C SER A 128 -13.57 11.31 19.78
N GLU A 129 -12.84 10.62 18.89
CA GLU A 129 -11.70 9.80 19.28
C GLU A 129 -10.36 10.55 19.27
N GLY A 130 -10.35 11.78 18.74
CA GLY A 130 -9.13 12.56 18.56
C GLY A 130 -8.23 12.03 17.44
N GLY A 131 -7.51 12.94 16.79
CA GLY A 131 -6.66 12.61 15.64
C GLY A 131 -7.44 12.29 14.36
N PHE A 132 -6.73 11.72 13.39
CA PHE A 132 -7.22 11.52 12.03
C PHE A 132 -6.94 10.10 11.53
N TYR A 133 -7.79 9.60 10.64
CA TYR A 133 -7.50 8.41 9.87
C TYR A 133 -6.48 8.72 8.78
N MET A 134 -5.76 7.69 8.35
CA MET A 134 -4.92 7.75 7.16
C MET A 134 -5.78 7.73 5.89
N LYS A 135 -5.40 8.47 4.84
CA LYS A 135 -6.09 8.47 3.54
C LYS A 135 -5.28 7.74 2.47
N PHE A 136 -5.84 6.66 1.95
CA PHE A 136 -5.24 5.85 0.91
C PHE A 136 -5.72 6.28 -0.48
N PRO A 137 -4.85 6.23 -1.50
CA PRO A 137 -5.20 6.60 -2.87
C PRO A 137 -6.11 5.56 -3.55
N ASN A 138 -6.05 4.30 -3.11
CA ASN A 138 -6.85 3.21 -3.66
C ASN A 138 -6.88 2.01 -2.69
N LEU A 139 -7.72 1.01 -3.02
CA LEU A 139 -7.91 -0.18 -2.19
C LEU A 139 -6.62 -0.97 -2.02
N LYS A 140 -5.80 -1.12 -3.06
CA LYS A 140 -4.55 -1.89 -2.97
C LYS A 140 -3.59 -1.28 -1.95
N ALA A 141 -3.42 0.04 -2.00
CA ALA A 141 -2.60 0.80 -1.05
C ALA A 141 -3.02 0.53 0.41
N CYS A 142 -4.33 0.55 0.68
CA CYS A 142 -4.87 0.29 2.01
C CYS A 142 -4.55 -1.12 2.51
N TYR A 143 -4.79 -2.15 1.68
CA TYR A 143 -4.55 -3.55 2.04
C TYR A 143 -3.06 -3.87 2.18
N ASP A 144 -2.23 -3.30 1.31
CA ASP A 144 -0.79 -3.51 1.35
C ASP A 144 -0.17 -2.88 2.60
N TYR A 145 -0.58 -1.65 2.93
CA TYR A 145 -0.13 -0.99 4.14
C TYR A 145 -0.64 -1.68 5.41
N TYR A 146 -1.90 -2.12 5.44
CA TYR A 146 -2.43 -2.93 6.53
C TYR A 146 -1.56 -4.18 6.75
N GLY A 147 -1.27 -4.92 5.68
CA GLY A 147 -0.47 -6.14 5.76
C GLY A 147 0.95 -5.86 6.26
N PHE A 148 1.59 -4.82 5.75
CA PHE A 148 2.89 -4.35 6.22
C PHE A 148 2.86 -3.96 7.70
N MET A 149 1.85 -3.22 8.14
CA MET A 149 1.70 -2.78 9.53
C MET A 149 1.62 -3.98 10.47
N VAL A 150 0.74 -4.94 10.17
CA VAL A 150 0.61 -6.17 10.96
C VAL A 150 1.92 -6.98 10.95
N ALA A 151 2.57 -7.08 9.81
CA ALA A 151 3.78 -7.88 9.68
C ALA A 151 5.03 -7.23 10.25
N SER A 152 5.12 -5.90 10.34
CA SER A 152 6.36 -5.21 10.75
C SER A 152 6.36 -4.75 12.20
N GLN A 153 5.20 -4.49 12.80
CA GLN A 153 5.12 -4.00 14.18
C GLN A 153 5.23 -5.16 15.17
N SER A 154 6.10 -5.03 16.18
CA SER A 154 6.45 -6.13 17.10
C SER A 154 5.25 -6.68 17.88
N ASN A 155 4.26 -5.85 18.20
CA ASN A 155 3.01 -6.19 18.86
C ASN A 155 2.02 -6.97 17.96
N PHE A 156 2.19 -6.95 16.64
CA PHE A 156 1.32 -7.64 15.67
C PHE A 156 2.03 -8.76 14.90
N ASN A 157 3.35 -8.66 14.76
CA ASN A 157 4.22 -9.60 14.05
C ASN A 157 4.01 -11.08 14.43
N PRO A 158 3.60 -11.45 15.67
CA PRO A 158 3.24 -12.84 15.97
C PRO A 158 2.07 -13.42 15.13
N CYS A 159 1.36 -12.60 14.34
CA CYS A 159 0.40 -13.07 13.34
C CYS A 159 1.08 -13.64 12.09
N VAL A 160 2.33 -13.28 11.80
CA VAL A 160 3.07 -13.71 10.62
C VAL A 160 3.37 -15.21 10.72
N GLY A 161 2.87 -15.97 9.75
CA GLY A 161 2.97 -17.42 9.70
C GLY A 161 2.03 -18.17 10.65
N ASN A 162 1.24 -17.45 11.47
CA ASN A 162 0.23 -18.05 12.32
C ASN A 162 -0.95 -18.53 11.46
N LYS A 163 -1.43 -19.74 11.74
CA LYS A 163 -2.47 -20.43 10.95
C LYS A 163 -3.80 -20.52 11.68
N ASP A 164 -3.92 -19.91 12.85
CA ASP A 164 -5.15 -19.88 13.63
C ASP A 164 -5.76 -18.46 13.66
N PRO A 165 -6.91 -18.23 12.99
CA PRO A 165 -7.54 -16.91 12.94
C PRO A 165 -7.89 -16.34 14.32
N GLY A 166 -8.32 -17.19 15.26
CA GLY A 166 -8.66 -16.77 16.62
C GLY A 166 -7.44 -16.23 17.37
N SER A 167 -6.32 -16.96 17.32
CA SER A 167 -5.03 -16.52 17.86
C SER A 167 -4.60 -15.18 17.27
N CYS A 168 -4.68 -15.02 15.94
CA CYS A 168 -4.36 -13.76 15.27
C CYS A 168 -5.25 -12.59 15.76
N LEU A 169 -6.57 -12.79 15.89
CA LEU A 169 -7.47 -11.76 16.41
C LEU A 169 -7.15 -11.35 17.85
N LEU A 170 -6.76 -12.31 18.70
CA LEU A 170 -6.33 -12.04 20.07
C LEU A 170 -4.98 -11.30 20.10
N ILE A 171 -4.02 -11.68 19.25
CA ILE A 171 -2.73 -11.00 19.11
C ILE A 171 -2.97 -9.54 18.71
N LEU A 172 -3.72 -9.31 17.63
CA LEU A 172 -4.03 -7.97 17.14
C LEU A 172 -4.75 -7.13 18.21
N GLY A 173 -5.80 -7.68 18.83
CA GLY A 173 -6.54 -6.96 19.85
C GLY A 173 -5.69 -6.63 21.08
N ARG A 174 -4.88 -7.56 21.59
CA ARG A 174 -3.95 -7.32 22.72
C ARG A 174 -2.81 -6.37 22.36
N GLY A 175 -2.40 -6.37 21.09
CA GLY A 175 -1.43 -5.43 20.54
C GLY A 175 -1.97 -4.00 20.38
N GLY A 176 -3.25 -3.75 20.69
CA GLY A 176 -3.85 -2.41 20.63
C GLY A 176 -4.59 -2.10 19.34
N TYR A 177 -4.83 -3.10 18.48
CA TYR A 177 -5.76 -2.96 17.36
C TYR A 177 -7.21 -2.83 17.84
N ALA A 178 -7.53 -3.50 18.96
CA ALA A 178 -8.83 -3.45 19.62
C ALA A 178 -8.66 -3.13 21.12
N ALA A 179 -9.77 -3.10 21.86
CA ALA A 179 -9.79 -2.74 23.27
C ALA A 179 -8.80 -3.57 24.13
N VAL A 180 -8.19 -2.90 25.10
CA VAL A 180 -7.27 -3.50 26.09
C VAL A 180 -7.99 -4.64 26.81
N GLY A 181 -7.34 -5.80 26.92
CA GLY A 181 -7.86 -6.97 27.65
C GLY A 181 -8.80 -7.88 26.85
N ILE A 182 -8.73 -7.85 25.52
CA ILE A 182 -9.51 -8.75 24.66
C ILE A 182 -9.36 -10.24 25.07
N SER A 183 -10.49 -10.94 25.07
CA SER A 183 -10.61 -12.38 25.25
C SER A 183 -11.56 -12.96 24.18
N GLU A 184 -11.69 -14.28 24.16
CA GLU A 184 -12.64 -14.93 23.25
C GLU A 184 -14.09 -14.48 23.50
N GLY A 185 -14.44 -14.06 24.72
CA GLY A 185 -15.78 -13.53 25.03
C GLY A 185 -16.01 -12.09 24.57
N SER A 186 -14.99 -11.39 24.09
CA SER A 186 -15.11 -9.98 23.69
C SER A 186 -15.94 -9.83 22.41
N ALA A 187 -16.75 -8.77 22.34
CA ALA A 187 -17.62 -8.49 21.18
C ALA A 187 -16.84 -8.45 19.85
N TYR A 188 -15.66 -7.84 19.87
CA TYR A 188 -14.74 -7.81 18.72
C TYR A 188 -14.40 -9.21 18.20
N TYR A 189 -13.93 -10.08 19.11
CA TYR A 189 -13.51 -11.43 18.79
C TYR A 189 -14.70 -12.25 18.25
N GLN A 190 -15.82 -12.24 18.96
CA GLN A 190 -17.02 -12.99 18.57
C GLN A 190 -17.59 -12.49 17.24
N GLY A 191 -17.60 -11.18 17.02
CA GLY A 191 -18.05 -10.58 15.77
C GLY A 191 -17.17 -10.98 14.59
N ALA A 192 -15.85 -10.83 14.73
CA ALA A 192 -14.89 -11.22 13.70
C ALA A 192 -14.95 -12.73 13.39
N MET A 193 -14.94 -13.58 14.42
CA MET A 193 -15.08 -15.04 14.24
C MET A 193 -16.42 -15.42 13.62
N GLY A 194 -17.50 -14.70 13.97
CA GLY A 194 -18.82 -14.85 13.36
C GLY A 194 -18.81 -14.55 11.86
N ILE A 195 -18.14 -13.49 11.43
CA ILE A 195 -17.94 -13.14 10.01
C ILE A 195 -17.14 -14.24 9.29
N ILE A 196 -16.02 -14.68 9.89
CA ILE A 196 -15.18 -15.76 9.35
C ILE A 196 -16.01 -17.02 9.07
N LYS A 197 -16.81 -17.43 10.05
CA LYS A 197 -17.66 -18.62 9.92
C LYS A 197 -18.78 -18.43 8.90
N SER A 198 -19.46 -17.28 8.92
CA SER A 198 -20.65 -17.02 8.10
C SER A 198 -20.33 -17.03 6.60
N TYR A 199 -19.14 -16.59 6.22
CA TYR A 199 -18.70 -16.54 4.81
C TYR A 199 -17.62 -17.56 4.47
N ASN A 200 -17.37 -18.51 5.38
CA ASN A 200 -16.40 -19.60 5.19
C ASN A 200 -15.02 -19.08 4.74
N LEU A 201 -14.52 -18.05 5.42
CA LEU A 201 -13.34 -17.30 4.96
C LEU A 201 -12.02 -18.06 5.10
N THR A 202 -11.99 -19.14 5.88
CA THR A 202 -10.80 -19.99 6.07
C THR A 202 -10.36 -20.74 4.81
N GLU A 203 -11.23 -20.85 3.79
CA GLU A 203 -10.79 -21.36 2.49
C GLU A 203 -9.82 -20.42 1.78
N TYR A 204 -9.95 -19.10 1.99
CA TYR A 204 -8.95 -18.15 1.51
C TYR A 204 -7.63 -18.28 2.28
N ASP A 205 -7.67 -18.62 3.57
CA ASP A 205 -6.47 -18.93 4.35
C ASP A 205 -5.72 -20.11 3.77
N ALA A 206 -6.43 -21.20 3.46
CA ALA A 206 -5.83 -22.38 2.83
C ALA A 206 -5.13 -22.03 1.51
N PHE A 207 -5.77 -21.20 0.67
CA PHE A 207 -5.15 -20.68 -0.55
C PHE A 207 -3.91 -19.85 -0.24
N ALA A 208 -4.00 -18.85 0.65
CA ALA A 208 -2.90 -17.94 0.93
C ALA A 208 -1.69 -18.66 1.52
N ILE A 209 -1.91 -19.61 2.43
CA ILE A 209 -0.85 -20.42 3.07
C ILE A 209 -0.04 -21.21 2.02
N GLN A 210 -0.70 -21.76 1.00
CA GLN A 210 -0.02 -22.46 -0.10
C GLN A 210 0.85 -21.52 -0.93
N HIS A 211 0.53 -20.22 -0.94
CA HIS A 211 1.17 -19.20 -1.76
C HIS A 211 2.15 -18.29 -0.99
N TRP A 212 2.29 -18.43 0.34
CA TRP A 212 3.25 -17.64 1.13
C TRP A 212 4.68 -17.65 0.58
N GLN A 213 5.10 -18.77 -0.02
CA GLN A 213 6.42 -18.91 -0.65
C GLN A 213 6.40 -18.79 -2.17
N SER A 214 5.23 -18.54 -2.78
CA SER A 214 5.07 -18.51 -4.24
C SER A 214 5.28 -17.12 -4.84
N LEU A 215 5.28 -16.07 -4.02
CA LEU A 215 5.58 -14.75 -4.55
C LEU A 215 7.03 -14.70 -5.00
N PRO A 216 7.27 -14.25 -6.24
CA PRO A 216 8.62 -14.03 -6.68
C PRO A 216 9.26 -12.95 -5.77
N THR A 217 10.29 -13.33 -5.04
CA THR A 217 11.45 -12.45 -4.76
C THR A 217 12.21 -12.13 -6.06
N LYS A 218 11.74 -12.62 -7.21
CA LYS A 218 12.31 -12.38 -8.53
C LYS A 218 12.18 -10.90 -8.89
N SER A 219 13.26 -10.18 -8.62
CA SER A 219 13.93 -9.42 -9.67
C SER A 219 13.86 -10.25 -10.96
N THR A 220 12.98 -9.85 -11.88
CA THR A 220 12.99 -10.41 -13.23
C THR A 220 14.43 -10.28 -13.72
N PRO A 221 15.09 -11.38 -14.16
CA PRO A 221 16.43 -11.30 -14.70
C PRO A 221 16.47 -10.18 -15.74
N ILE A 222 17.32 -9.19 -15.49
CA ILE A 222 17.48 -8.03 -16.36
C ILE A 222 18.10 -8.54 -17.65
N SER A 223 17.30 -8.78 -18.68
CA SER A 223 17.82 -9.12 -20.00
C SER A 223 17.79 -7.87 -20.88
N GLY A 224 18.80 -7.01 -20.73
CA GLY A 224 19.07 -5.97 -21.73
C GLY A 224 19.66 -4.68 -21.16
N LYS A 225 20.61 -4.11 -21.91
CA LYS A 225 20.93 -2.68 -21.81
C LYS A 225 19.70 -1.89 -22.22
N SER A 226 19.42 -0.79 -21.54
CA SER A 226 18.35 0.12 -21.92
C SER A 226 18.53 0.55 -23.38
N LYS A 227 17.47 0.42 -24.17
CA LYS A 227 17.36 0.98 -25.52
C LYS A 227 16.71 2.38 -25.51
N GLY A 228 16.51 2.96 -24.32
CA GLY A 228 16.03 4.32 -24.20
C GLY A 228 17.03 5.32 -24.79
N ASN A 229 16.54 6.46 -25.27
CA ASN A 229 17.39 7.50 -25.85
C ASN A 229 17.29 8.79 -25.03
N ALA A 230 18.06 8.88 -23.94
CA ALA A 230 18.05 10.06 -23.07
C ALA A 230 18.47 11.37 -23.78
N LYS A 231 19.24 11.30 -24.88
CA LYS A 231 19.69 12.50 -25.62
C LYS A 231 18.54 13.26 -26.29
N ILE A 232 17.39 12.62 -26.53
CA ILE A 232 16.25 13.33 -27.14
C ILE A 232 15.70 14.44 -26.23
N LEU A 233 15.98 14.35 -24.92
CA LEU A 233 15.54 15.29 -23.89
C LEU A 233 16.26 16.63 -23.98
N ASP A 234 17.46 16.67 -24.58
CA ASP A 234 18.27 17.88 -24.75
C ASP A 234 17.48 18.98 -25.48
N ARG A 235 16.61 18.57 -26.40
CA ARG A 235 15.74 19.46 -27.19
C ARG A 235 14.63 20.11 -26.37
N MET A 236 14.30 19.54 -25.22
CA MET A 236 13.21 20.02 -24.36
C MET A 236 13.71 20.82 -23.16
N ILE A 237 15.02 20.83 -22.88
CA ILE A 237 15.59 21.55 -21.74
C ILE A 237 15.17 23.03 -21.78
N GLY A 238 14.68 23.53 -20.66
CA GLY A 238 14.17 24.89 -20.50
C GLY A 238 12.73 25.10 -20.98
N GLN A 239 12.08 24.10 -21.57
CA GLN A 239 10.71 24.20 -22.08
C GLN A 239 9.72 23.50 -21.15
N SER A 240 8.49 24.02 -21.12
CA SER A 240 7.36 23.32 -20.50
C SER A 240 6.72 22.36 -21.50
N VAL A 241 6.53 21.11 -21.11
CA VAL A 241 5.99 20.04 -21.95
C VAL A 241 4.62 19.60 -21.45
N TYR A 242 3.65 19.53 -22.37
CA TYR A 242 2.23 19.31 -22.07
C TYR A 242 1.70 20.28 -21.00
N ASN A 243 1.19 19.74 -19.89
CA ASN A 243 0.66 20.54 -18.79
C ASN A 243 1.77 21.11 -17.90
N GLY A 244 3.05 20.84 -18.14
CA GLY A 244 4.16 21.34 -17.34
C GLY A 244 4.41 20.55 -16.05
N GLU A 245 3.77 19.40 -15.86
CA GLU A 245 3.97 18.50 -14.71
C GLU A 245 5.03 17.42 -14.99
N CYS A 246 5.59 16.80 -13.94
CA CYS A 246 6.55 15.69 -14.07
C CYS A 246 6.01 14.53 -14.92
N TYR A 247 4.73 14.21 -14.72
CA TYR A 247 4.00 13.21 -15.48
C TYR A 247 3.97 13.54 -16.97
N GLY A 248 3.73 14.80 -17.32
CA GLY A 248 3.72 15.28 -18.70
C GLY A 248 5.09 15.15 -19.37
N GLY A 249 6.16 15.58 -18.70
CA GLY A 249 7.52 15.43 -19.22
C GLY A 249 7.88 13.96 -19.51
N THR A 250 7.53 13.07 -18.58
CA THR A 250 7.71 11.61 -18.74
C THR A 250 6.85 11.05 -19.86
N ALA A 251 5.57 11.45 -19.94
CA ALA A 251 4.66 11.01 -20.99
C ALA A 251 5.16 11.37 -22.39
N TRP A 252 5.77 12.56 -22.53
CA TRP A 252 6.35 12.98 -23.80
C TRP A 252 7.49 12.03 -24.18
N TYR A 253 8.44 11.80 -23.27
CA TYR A 253 9.56 10.88 -23.52
C TYR A 253 9.09 9.48 -23.93
N VAL A 254 8.14 8.92 -23.18
CA VAL A 254 7.57 7.59 -23.45
C VAL A 254 6.89 7.54 -24.82
N SER A 255 6.17 8.60 -25.22
CA SER A 255 5.55 8.69 -26.54
C SER A 255 6.56 8.67 -27.69
N GLN A 256 7.73 9.31 -27.50
CA GLN A 256 8.78 9.36 -28.53
C GLN A 256 9.42 7.99 -28.78
N LEU A 257 9.28 7.06 -27.83
CA LEU A 257 9.90 5.73 -27.88
C LEU A 257 8.88 4.60 -28.07
N GLY A 258 7.61 4.94 -28.39
CA GLY A 258 6.56 3.96 -28.65
C GLY A 258 6.09 3.20 -27.41
N GLY A 259 5.89 3.90 -26.29
CA GLY A 259 5.24 3.34 -25.10
C GLY A 259 3.72 3.56 -25.06
N PRO A 260 3.07 3.16 -23.95
CA PRO A 260 1.65 3.40 -23.72
C PRO A 260 1.31 4.90 -23.71
N GLN A 261 0.05 5.24 -23.97
CA GLN A 261 -0.43 6.60 -23.86
C GLN A 261 -0.58 6.99 -22.38
N LEU A 262 0.33 7.83 -21.89
CA LEU A 262 0.30 8.29 -20.50
C LEU A 262 -0.70 9.45 -20.31
N MET A 263 -0.54 10.53 -21.08
CA MET A 263 -1.44 11.69 -21.00
C MET A 263 -2.86 11.33 -21.46
N GLY A 264 -3.86 11.66 -20.63
CA GLY A 264 -5.28 11.39 -20.92
C GLY A 264 -5.74 9.97 -20.57
N SER A 265 -4.89 9.14 -19.95
CA SER A 265 -5.22 7.76 -19.57
C SER A 265 -6.11 7.61 -18.32
N GLY A 266 -6.32 8.70 -17.56
CA GLY A 266 -7.01 8.67 -16.27
C GLY A 266 -6.10 8.41 -15.06
N HIS A 267 -4.85 8.00 -15.27
CA HIS A 267 -3.85 7.88 -14.22
C HIS A 267 -3.16 9.23 -13.94
N SER A 268 -2.81 9.49 -12.68
CA SER A 268 -2.27 10.78 -12.23
C SER A 268 -1.12 10.68 -11.22
N PHE A 269 -0.80 9.48 -10.72
CA PHE A 269 0.24 9.29 -9.71
C PHE A 269 1.55 8.95 -10.39
N ALA A 270 2.49 9.89 -10.40
CA ALA A 270 3.83 9.71 -10.97
C ALA A 270 4.57 8.49 -10.38
N MET A 271 4.40 8.21 -9.07
CA MET A 271 5.02 7.03 -8.47
C MET A 271 4.50 5.72 -9.12
N LEU A 272 3.22 5.66 -9.51
CA LEU A 272 2.56 4.44 -9.99
C LEU A 272 2.74 4.18 -11.48
N ILE A 273 3.49 5.01 -12.21
CA ILE A 273 3.73 4.85 -13.67
C ILE A 273 4.22 3.44 -14.01
N GLY A 274 5.06 2.83 -13.17
CA GLY A 274 5.54 1.45 -13.38
C GLY A 274 4.43 0.38 -13.29
N GLU A 275 3.33 0.64 -12.60
CA GLU A 275 2.26 -0.31 -12.32
C GLU A 275 0.98 -0.04 -13.12
N ASP A 276 0.75 1.22 -13.50
CA ASP A 276 -0.49 1.69 -14.12
C ASP A 276 -0.68 1.19 -15.56
N TYR A 277 0.39 0.72 -16.23
CA TYR A 277 0.38 0.37 -17.64
C TYR A 277 0.93 -1.02 -17.94
N ASP A 278 0.41 -1.67 -18.97
CA ASP A 278 0.98 -2.89 -19.54
C ASP A 278 2.23 -2.59 -20.39
N TRP A 279 3.32 -2.25 -19.72
CA TRP A 279 4.60 -1.92 -20.36
C TRP A 279 5.15 -3.03 -21.27
N ALA A 280 4.89 -4.30 -20.93
CA ALA A 280 5.37 -5.44 -21.67
C ALA A 280 4.79 -5.48 -23.10
N ALA A 281 3.52 -5.09 -23.27
CA ALA A 281 2.87 -4.98 -24.58
C ALA A 281 3.58 -3.99 -25.53
N TYR A 282 4.28 -3.00 -24.98
CA TYR A 282 5.01 -1.98 -25.75
C TYR A 282 6.52 -2.26 -25.84
N GLY A 283 6.96 -3.43 -25.38
CA GLY A 283 8.38 -3.80 -25.39
C GLY A 283 9.21 -3.04 -24.36
N TRP A 284 8.59 -2.69 -23.23
CA TRP A 284 9.25 -2.15 -22.05
C TRP A 284 9.22 -3.17 -20.91
N GLN A 285 10.06 -2.96 -19.91
CA GLN A 285 10.16 -3.78 -18.71
C GLN A 285 10.11 -2.89 -17.47
N VAL A 286 9.37 -3.34 -16.45
CA VAL A 286 9.30 -2.66 -15.16
C VAL A 286 10.23 -3.36 -14.18
N ILE A 287 10.99 -2.57 -13.42
CA ILE A 287 11.84 -3.02 -12.32
C ILE A 287 11.30 -2.37 -11.05
N MET A 288 10.61 -3.13 -10.22
CA MET A 288 10.10 -2.66 -8.93
C MET A 288 11.22 -2.70 -7.89
N ASN A 289 11.33 -1.65 -7.07
CA ASN A 289 12.32 -1.51 -6.01
C ASN A 289 13.75 -1.77 -6.51
N PRO A 290 14.18 -1.02 -7.53
CA PRO A 290 15.49 -1.20 -8.15
C PRO A 290 16.59 -1.04 -7.10
N LYS A 291 17.65 -1.85 -7.17
CA LYS A 291 18.91 -1.55 -6.46
C LYS A 291 19.76 -0.57 -7.28
N PRO A 292 20.78 0.09 -6.69
CA PRO A 292 21.63 1.04 -7.41
C PRO A 292 22.17 0.48 -8.74
N SER A 293 22.64 -0.77 -8.75
CA SER A 293 23.18 -1.42 -9.95
C SER A 293 22.17 -1.63 -11.07
N ASP A 294 20.88 -1.46 -10.79
CA ASP A 294 19.83 -1.60 -11.80
C ASP A 294 19.66 -0.33 -12.62
N LEU A 295 20.09 0.85 -12.15
CA LEU A 295 19.86 2.12 -12.85
C LEU A 295 20.66 2.17 -14.16
N GLN A 296 19.99 2.58 -15.24
CA GLN A 296 20.63 2.81 -16.54
C GLN A 296 20.15 4.11 -17.19
N PRO A 297 21.00 4.79 -17.99
CA PRO A 297 20.56 5.88 -18.84
C PRO A 297 19.40 5.45 -19.75
N GLY A 298 18.41 6.33 -19.90
CA GLY A 298 17.19 6.11 -20.66
C GLY A 298 16.07 5.40 -19.90
N ASP A 299 16.30 4.95 -18.66
CA ASP A 299 15.21 4.48 -17.82
C ASP A 299 14.32 5.65 -17.38
N VAL A 300 13.00 5.43 -17.38
CA VAL A 300 12.09 6.25 -16.60
C VAL A 300 12.23 5.83 -15.15
N ILE A 301 12.41 6.81 -14.26
CA ILE A 301 12.58 6.61 -12.82
C ILE A 301 11.40 7.22 -12.08
N ASN A 302 10.74 6.42 -11.23
CA ASN A 302 9.57 6.82 -10.47
C ASN A 302 9.88 6.81 -8.97
N TRP A 303 9.72 7.95 -8.30
CA TRP A 303 9.95 8.12 -6.87
C TRP A 303 8.66 8.03 -6.07
N GLN A 304 8.74 7.36 -4.92
CA GLN A 304 7.65 7.22 -3.95
C GLN A 304 7.17 8.60 -3.46
N ALA A 305 5.88 8.75 -3.18
CA ALA A 305 5.32 9.93 -2.51
C ALA A 305 5.86 10.11 -1.07
N GLY A 306 5.86 11.34 -0.56
CA GLY A 306 6.26 11.69 0.80
C GLY A 306 7.78 11.81 1.03
N GLY A 307 8.60 11.73 -0.02
CA GLY A 307 10.06 11.88 0.06
C GLY A 307 10.54 13.32 -0.13
N ALA A 308 11.84 13.55 0.02
CA ALA A 308 12.43 14.88 -0.17
C ALA A 308 12.28 15.43 -1.60
N LEU A 309 12.33 14.57 -2.62
CA LEU A 309 12.10 14.93 -4.02
C LEU A 309 10.62 15.02 -4.41
N SER A 310 9.75 14.44 -3.57
CA SER A 310 8.36 14.16 -3.88
C SER A 310 7.48 14.32 -2.63
N PRO A 311 7.50 15.48 -1.96
CA PRO A 311 6.84 15.64 -0.65
C PRO A 311 5.32 15.53 -0.72
N GLY A 312 4.72 15.67 -1.90
CA GLY A 312 3.29 15.50 -2.13
C GLY A 312 2.85 14.04 -2.26
N ILE A 313 1.56 13.86 -2.53
CA ILE A 313 0.90 12.54 -2.57
C ILE A 313 1.09 11.78 -3.90
N TYR A 314 1.53 12.46 -4.95
CA TYR A 314 1.59 11.90 -6.30
C TYR A 314 2.90 11.16 -6.61
N GLY A 315 3.94 11.37 -5.79
CA GLY A 315 5.30 10.97 -6.14
C GLY A 315 5.96 11.93 -7.12
N HIS A 316 7.05 11.49 -7.73
CA HIS A 316 7.74 12.23 -8.80
C HIS A 316 8.26 11.27 -9.87
N THR A 317 8.55 11.76 -11.07
CA THR A 317 9.10 10.95 -12.17
C THR A 317 10.07 11.75 -13.02
N GLY A 318 11.04 11.07 -13.61
CA GLY A 318 12.02 11.64 -14.52
C GLY A 318 12.66 10.59 -15.43
N ILE A 319 13.65 11.01 -16.20
CA ILE A 319 14.44 10.12 -17.06
C ILE A 319 15.90 10.20 -16.66
N ILE A 320 16.52 9.05 -16.40
CA ILE A 320 17.95 8.97 -16.11
C ILE A 320 18.74 9.28 -17.37
N THR A 321 19.68 10.23 -17.30
CA THR A 321 20.55 10.58 -18.43
C THR A 321 21.97 10.02 -18.30
N ASP A 322 22.44 9.83 -17.06
CA ASP A 322 23.76 9.26 -16.78
C ASP A 322 23.77 8.57 -15.42
N VAL A 323 24.62 7.56 -15.24
CA VAL A 323 24.75 6.80 -13.98
C VAL A 323 26.21 6.66 -13.62
N SER A 324 26.56 6.98 -12.39
CA SER A 324 27.92 6.89 -11.86
C SER A 324 27.93 6.20 -10.49
N ASN A 325 29.13 5.89 -9.99
CA ASN A 325 29.33 5.30 -8.66
C ASN A 325 28.44 4.06 -8.40
N GLY A 326 28.36 3.16 -9.39
CA GLY A 326 27.56 1.94 -9.29
C GLY A 326 26.05 2.17 -9.10
N GLY A 327 25.53 3.35 -9.48
CA GLY A 327 24.13 3.72 -9.31
C GLY A 327 23.85 4.65 -8.14
N GLN A 328 24.83 4.91 -7.28
CA GLN A 328 24.63 5.75 -6.10
C GLN A 328 24.44 7.23 -6.44
N SER A 329 24.97 7.66 -7.59
CA SER A 329 24.83 9.01 -8.12
C SER A 329 24.43 8.94 -9.58
N PHE A 330 23.47 9.76 -9.98
CA PHE A 330 22.97 9.76 -11.36
C PHE A 330 22.48 11.15 -11.75
N SER A 331 22.51 11.42 -13.05
CA SER A 331 21.89 12.59 -13.64
C SER A 331 20.52 12.22 -14.19
N SER A 332 19.58 13.15 -14.08
CA SER A 332 18.22 12.97 -14.60
C SER A 332 17.73 14.24 -15.30
N VAL A 333 16.74 14.07 -16.17
CA VAL A 333 15.90 15.17 -16.65
C VAL A 333 14.49 14.99 -16.08
N GLU A 334 14.00 16.03 -15.44
CA GLU A 334 12.73 16.07 -14.73
C GLU A 334 11.99 17.37 -15.07
N GLN A 335 10.68 17.39 -14.86
CA GLN A 335 9.84 18.58 -15.00
C GLN A 335 9.00 18.79 -13.76
N ASN A 336 8.76 20.05 -13.39
CA ASN A 336 8.10 20.42 -12.14
C ASN A 336 8.83 19.87 -10.90
N ALA A 337 10.15 19.96 -10.92
CA ALA A 337 11.03 19.77 -9.78
C ALA A 337 11.55 21.15 -9.30
N GLU A 338 12.76 21.25 -8.78
CA GLU A 338 13.28 22.48 -8.13
C GLU A 338 13.42 23.68 -9.08
N GLN A 339 13.46 23.47 -10.39
CA GLN A 339 13.55 24.54 -11.39
C GLN A 339 12.17 24.92 -11.96
N GLY A 340 11.08 24.40 -11.37
CA GLY A 340 9.72 24.70 -11.77
C GLY A 340 9.24 23.88 -12.97
N ARG A 341 8.19 24.38 -13.64
CA ARG A 341 7.40 23.67 -14.66
C ARG A 341 8.10 23.57 -16.03
N ILE A 342 9.41 23.33 -16.03
CA ILE A 342 10.25 23.16 -17.22
C ILE A 342 11.05 21.87 -17.13
N MET A 343 11.41 21.29 -18.28
CA MET A 343 12.36 20.18 -18.33
C MET A 343 13.76 20.70 -17.96
N ALA A 344 14.34 20.14 -16.91
CA ALA A 344 15.60 20.58 -16.34
C ALA A 344 16.47 19.39 -15.97
N ARG A 345 17.80 19.62 -15.90
CA ARG A 345 18.76 18.59 -15.49
C ARG A 345 19.02 18.67 -13.99
N TYR A 346 19.10 17.50 -13.37
CA TYR A 346 19.37 17.37 -11.96
C TYR A 346 20.46 16.35 -11.71
N GLN A 347 21.21 16.57 -10.62
CA GLN A 347 22.04 15.56 -10.01
C GLN A 347 21.29 14.98 -8.82
N ARG A 348 21.17 13.66 -8.80
CA ARG A 348 20.42 12.92 -7.80
C ARG A 348 21.31 11.88 -7.15
N THR A 349 20.93 11.48 -5.94
CA THR A 349 21.51 10.31 -5.28
C THR A 349 20.44 9.26 -5.06
N TYR A 350 20.83 8.00 -5.12
CA TYR A 350 19.90 6.87 -5.02
C TYR A 350 19.04 6.91 -3.73
N ASN A 351 19.62 7.35 -2.61
CA ASN A 351 18.94 7.38 -1.31
C ASN A 351 18.20 8.70 -1.02
N GLN A 352 18.18 9.68 -1.93
CA GLN A 352 17.53 10.97 -1.67
C GLN A 352 16.02 10.84 -1.45
N THR A 353 15.39 9.93 -2.18
CA THR A 353 13.99 9.55 -2.04
C THR A 353 13.85 8.13 -2.57
N GLN A 354 13.04 7.30 -1.90
CA GLN A 354 12.85 5.91 -2.30
C GLN A 354 12.38 5.82 -3.76
N ILE A 355 13.16 5.12 -4.58
CA ILE A 355 12.78 4.81 -5.96
C ILE A 355 11.82 3.62 -5.92
N ARG A 356 10.61 3.83 -6.41
CA ARG A 356 9.56 2.82 -6.42
C ARG A 356 9.71 1.88 -7.60
N SER A 357 9.98 2.43 -8.78
CA SER A 357 10.17 1.63 -9.98
C SER A 357 11.08 2.31 -11.01
N LEU A 358 11.69 1.48 -11.86
CA LEU A 358 12.22 1.89 -13.16
C LEU A 358 11.33 1.31 -14.25
N VAL A 359 11.18 2.05 -15.34
CA VAL A 359 10.60 1.54 -16.58
C VAL A 359 11.64 1.65 -17.68
N ARG A 360 12.04 0.51 -18.23
CA ARG A 360 13.13 0.36 -19.19
C ARG A 360 12.60 -0.04 -20.56
N LYS A 361 13.01 0.68 -21.61
CA LYS A 361 12.81 0.24 -22.99
C LYS A 361 13.76 -0.91 -23.31
N VAL A 362 13.22 -2.07 -23.70
CA VAL A 362 14.01 -3.28 -23.99
C VAL A 362 13.95 -3.73 -25.45
N LYS A 363 12.86 -3.44 -26.17
CA LYS A 363 12.71 -3.83 -27.59
C LYS A 363 12.87 -2.66 -28.53
#